data_AF-A0A2R4QLK5-F1
#
_entry.id   AF-A0A2R4QLK5-F1
#
_cell.length_a   1.000
_cell.length_b   1.000
_cell.length_c   1.000
_cell.angle_alpha   90.00
_cell.angle_beta   90.00
_cell.angle_gamma   90.00
#
_symmetry.space_group_name_H-M   'P 1'
#
loop_
_entity.id
_entity.type
_entity.pdbx_description
1 polymer ?
#
loop_
_entity_poly.entity_id
_entity_poly.type
_entity_poly.pdbx_seq_one_letter_code
_entity_poly.pdbx_strand_id
1 'polypeptide(L)' 'EDRCLNGLRETYQALGVPGGSVAAGVQKMKDAAIAVANDPNGITKGDCNALMSELASYFDRAAAAVG' A
#
# COMPACT_ATOMS: atom_id res chain seq x y z
N GLU A 1 -7.51 5.91 -8.34
CA GLU A 1 -7.16 4.77 -9.21
C GLU A 1 -6.64 5.22 -10.58
N ASP A 2 -7.23 6.26 -11.18
CA ASP A 2 -7.02 6.66 -12.59
C ASP A 2 -5.60 6.93 -13.08
N ARG A 3 -4.70 7.39 -12.20
CA ARG A 3 -3.36 7.83 -12.62
C ARG A 3 -2.25 6.80 -12.43
N CYS A 4 -2.52 5.67 -11.79
CA CYS A 4 -1.48 4.71 -11.43
C CYS A 4 -1.95 3.26 -11.51
N LEU A 5 -3.16 2.95 -11.04
CA LEU A 5 -3.63 1.56 -10.89
C LEU A 5 -4.37 1.06 -12.13
N ASN A 6 -5.06 1.96 -12.85
CA ASN A 6 -5.76 1.59 -14.07
C ASN A 6 -4.78 1.11 -15.14
N GLY A 7 -4.92 -0.15 -15.58
CA GLY A 7 -4.08 -0.75 -16.63
C GLY A 7 -2.72 -1.30 -16.15
N LEU A 8 -2.42 -1.20 -14.85
CA LEU A 8 -1.11 -1.60 -14.33
C LEU A 8 -0.91 -3.12 -14.36
N ARG A 9 -1.96 -3.89 -14.08
CA ARG A 9 -1.93 -5.36 -14.15
C ARG A 9 -1.68 -5.84 -15.58
N GLU A 10 -2.39 -5.27 -16.55
CA GLU A 10 -2.24 -5.56 -17.98
C GLU A 10 -0.82 -5.22 -18.45
N THR A 11 -0.27 -4.10 -17.96
CA THR A 11 1.12 -3.69 -18.23
C THR A 11 2.12 -4.69 -17.66
N TYR A 12 1.96 -5.13 -16.41
CA TYR A 12 2.84 -6.13 -15.79
C TYR A 12 2.74 -7.49 -16.48
N GLN A 13 1.55 -7.90 -16.88
CA GLN A 13 1.37 -9.13 -17.66
C GLN A 13 2.11 -9.04 -19.01
N ALA A 14 2.01 -7.91 -19.71
CA ALA A 14 2.70 -7.70 -20.98
C ALA A 14 4.24 -7.68 -20.84
N LEU A 15 4.75 -7.21 -19.70
CA LEU A 15 6.19 -7.14 -19.40
C LEU A 15 6.75 -8.40 -18.73
N GLY A 16 5.91 -9.40 -18.42
CA GLY A 16 6.32 -10.60 -17.68
C GLY A 16 6.66 -10.34 -16.21
N VAL A 17 6.17 -9.24 -15.63
CA VAL A 17 6.37 -8.90 -14.22
C VAL A 17 5.39 -9.72 -13.37
N PRO A 18 5.86 -10.47 -12.35
CA PRO A 18 4.98 -11.27 -11.51
C PRO A 18 4.17 -10.38 -10.55
N GLY A 19 2.88 -10.19 -10.86
CA GLY A 19 1.94 -9.39 -10.07
C GLY A 19 1.88 -9.77 -8.59
N GLY A 20 1.90 -11.08 -8.29
CA GLY A 20 1.95 -11.57 -6.91
C GLY A 20 3.19 -11.13 -6.12
N SER A 21 4.36 -11.03 -6.75
CA SER A 21 5.56 -10.49 -6.10
C SER A 21 5.47 -9.00 -5.85
N VAL A 22 4.83 -8.25 -6.76
CA VAL A 22 4.57 -6.82 -6.57
C VAL A 22 3.57 -6.61 -5.43
N ALA A 23 2.47 -7.36 -5.40
CA ALA A 23 1.49 -7.31 -4.31
C ALA A 23 2.12 -7.64 -2.94
N ALA A 24 2.98 -8.66 -2.87
CA ALA A 24 3.72 -8.99 -1.66
C ALA A 24 4.68 -7.86 -1.24
N GLY A 25 5.31 -7.18 -2.20
CA GLY A 25 6.12 -5.98 -1.94
C GLY A 25 5.29 -4.83 -1.38
N VAL A 26 4.10 -4.58 -1.93
CA VAL A 26 3.17 -3.55 -1.45
C VAL A 26 2.73 -3.83 -0.01
N GLN A 27 2.47 -5.09 0.35
CA GLN A 27 2.14 -5.46 1.72
C GLN A 27 3.30 -5.18 2.70
N LYS A 28 4.55 -5.49 2.32
CA LYS A 28 5.72 -5.12 3.14
C LYS A 28 5.88 -3.61 3.32
N MET A 29 5.60 -2.84 2.25
CA MET A 29 5.61 -1.38 2.33
C MET A 29 4.52 -0.85 3.26
N LYS A 30 3.33 -1.46 3.27
CA LYS A 30 2.24 -1.13 4.20
C LYS A 30 2.69 -1.27 5.65
N ASP A 31 3.26 -2.42 6.00
CA ASP A 31 3.69 -2.72 7.37
C ASP A 31 4.74 -1.71 7.85
N ALA A 32 5.73 -1.40 7.00
CA ALA A 32 6.76 -0.40 7.29
C ALA A 32 6.17 1.02 7.42
N ALA A 33 5.26 1.40 6.52
CA ALA A 33 4.63 2.73 6.54
C ALA A 33 3.77 2.93 7.78
N ILE A 34 2.98 1.94 8.19
CA ILE A 34 2.17 2.00 9.42
C ILE A 34 3.08 2.10 10.65
N ALA A 35 4.17 1.33 10.70
CA ALA A 35 5.11 1.37 11.82
C ALA A 35 5.74 2.77 11.99
N VAL A 36 6.09 3.43 10.88
CA VAL A 36 6.66 4.79 10.90
C VAL A 36 5.59 5.84 11.21
N ALA A 37 4.42 5.76 10.55
CA ALA A 37 3.38 6.77 10.70
C ALA A 37 2.68 6.73 12.07
N ASN A 38 2.68 5.57 12.73
CA ASN A 38 2.10 5.38 14.07
C ASN A 38 3.16 5.44 15.20
N ASP A 39 4.37 5.93 14.93
CA ASP A 39 5.38 6.14 15.96
C ASP A 39 4.97 7.31 16.89
N PRO A 40 4.78 7.07 18.20
CA PRO A 40 4.42 8.14 19.14
C PRO A 40 5.59 9.07 19.50
N ASN A 41 6.81 8.80 19.03
CA ASN A 41 7.97 9.63 19.33
C ASN A 41 7.92 10.98 18.59
N GLY A 42 8.07 12.09 19.33
CA GLY A 42 8.16 13.42 18.73
C GLY A 42 6.83 14.03 18.26
N ILE A 43 5.69 13.42 18.62
CA ILE A 43 4.34 13.92 18.32
C ILE A 43 3.47 13.99 19.56
N THR A 44 2.47 14.87 19.56
CA THR A 44 1.43 14.92 20.60
C THR A 44 0.65 13.60 20.60
N LYS A 45 0.53 12.96 21.76
CA LYS A 45 -0.20 11.69 21.89
C LYS A 45 -1.69 11.88 21.61
N GLY A 46 -2.25 11.02 20.77
CA GLY A 46 -3.66 11.00 20.39
C GLY A 46 -4.03 9.68 19.72
N ASP A 47 -5.30 9.55 19.33
CA ASP A 47 -5.78 8.39 18.57
C ASP A 47 -5.72 8.68 17.07
N CYS A 48 -4.87 7.95 16.36
CA CYS A 48 -4.71 8.03 14.91
C CYS A 48 -5.25 6.79 14.17
N ASN A 49 -6.03 5.92 14.84
CA ASN A 49 -6.49 4.65 14.28
C ASN A 49 -7.28 4.81 12.97
N ALA A 50 -8.12 5.85 12.86
CA ALA A 50 -8.89 6.12 11.65
C ALA A 50 -7.97 6.42 10.45
N LEU A 51 -6.92 7.22 10.66
CA LEU A 51 -5.93 7.55 9.64
C LEU A 51 -5.08 6.34 9.25
N MET A 52 -4.69 5.51 10.23
CA MET A 52 -3.94 4.28 9.95
C MET A 52 -4.78 3.26 9.16
N SER A 53 -6.09 3.17 9.45
CA SER A 53 -7.03 2.33 8.71
C SER A 53 -7.19 2.82 7.26
N GLU A 54 -7.32 4.13 7.06
CA GLU A 54 -7.38 4.72 5.72
C GLU A 54 -6.08 4.49 4.94
N LEU A 55 -4.92 4.71 5.57
CA LEU A 55 -3.60 4.45 4.99
C LEU A 55 -3.46 2.99 4.55
N ALA A 56 -3.80 2.04 5.44
CA ALA A 56 -3.78 0.61 5.13
C ALA A 56 -4.66 0.27 3.92
N SER A 57 -5.85 0.87 3.85
CA SER A 57 -6.79 0.64 2.74
C SER A 57 -6.22 1.04 1.38
N TYR A 58 -5.39 2.08 1.30
CA TYR A 58 -4.73 2.49 0.05
C TYR A 58 -3.69 1.46 -0.41
N PHE A 59 -2.89 0.91 0.51
CA PHE A 59 -1.96 -0.16 0.20
C PHE A 59 -2.68 -1.44 -0.23
N ASP A 60 -3.76 -1.80 0.45
CA ASP A 60 -4.54 -3.00 0.11
C ASP A 60 -5.21 -2.86 -1.27
N ARG A 61 -5.73 -1.68 -1.60
CA ARG A 61 -6.21 -1.37 -2.96
C ARG A 61 -5.11 -1.48 -4.01
N ALA A 62 -3.92 -0.96 -3.74
CA ALA A 62 -2.80 -1.05 -4.68
C ALA A 62 -2.32 -2.50 -4.89
N ALA A 63 -2.26 -3.30 -3.81
CA ALA A 63 -1.91 -4.71 -3.90
C ALA A 63 -2.96 -5.51 -4.69
N ALA A 64 -4.25 -5.25 -4.46
CA ALA A 64 -5.33 -5.90 -5.19
C ALA A 64 -5.38 -5.52 -6.68
N ALA A 65 -4.93 -4.31 -7.04
CA ALA A 65 -4.90 -3.86 -8.43
C ALA A 65 -3.83 -4.57 -9.29
N VAL A 66 -2.82 -5.19 -8.68
CA VAL A 66 -1.70 -5.86 -9.39
C VAL A 66 -1.58 -7.34 -9.08
N GLY A 67 -2.25 -7.82 -8.04
CA GLY A 67 -2.30 -9.23 -7.61
C GLY A 67 -3.10 -10.13 -8.54
#